data_AF-A0A7X9J2V7-F1
#
_entry.id   AF-A0A7X9J2V7-F1
#
_cell.length_a   1.000
_cell.length_b   1.000
_cell.length_c   1.000
_cell.angle_alpha   90.00
_cell.angle_beta   90.00
_cell.angle_gamma   90.00
#
_symmetry.space_group_name_H-M   'P 1'
#
loop_
_entity.id
_entity.type
_entity.pdbx_description
1 polymer ?
#
loop_
_entity_poly.entity_id
_entity_poly.type
_entity_poly.pdbx_seq_one_letter_code
_entity_poly.pdbx_strand_id
1 'polypeptide(L)' 'MQLATCTPLFVLLLIAIPCLAALAETPPSKAEIEVEPSQPAADRIPVTLFGTFLEPIDESIQGGLSAELLENPSFEET' A
#
# COMPACT_ATOMS: atom_id res chain seq x y z
N MET A 1 54.32 -3.18 -5.70
CA MET A 1 53.83 -3.99 -6.84
C MET A 1 52.62 -4.80 -6.35
N GLN A 2 51.40 -4.25 -6.44
CA GLN A 2 50.17 -4.90 -5.91
C GLN A 2 48.93 -4.70 -6.79
N LEU A 3 49.05 -4.09 -7.98
CA LEU A 3 47.90 -3.80 -8.84
C LEU A 3 47.31 -5.03 -9.56
N ALA A 4 48.00 -6.17 -9.57
CA ALA A 4 47.63 -7.32 -10.41
C ALA A 4 46.57 -8.26 -9.79
N THR A 5 46.29 -8.16 -8.49
CA THR A 5 45.29 -9.02 -7.81
C THR A 5 43.89 -8.41 -7.77
N CYS A 6 43.76 -7.11 -8.07
CA CYS A 6 42.48 -6.38 -8.01
C CYS A 6 41.69 -6.45 -9.33
N THR A 7 42.38 -6.66 -10.46
CA THR A 7 41.80 -6.76 -11.80
C THR A 7 40.85 -7.95 -12.02
N PRO A 8 41.13 -9.20 -11.61
CA PRO A 8 40.21 -10.31 -11.85
C PRO A 8 38.94 -10.20 -11.02
N LEU A 9 39.04 -9.65 -9.79
CA LEU A 9 37.89 -9.42 -8.92
C LEU A 9 36.97 -8.33 -9.48
N PHE A 10 37.55 -7.24 -9.98
CA PHE A 10 36.79 -6.15 -10.59
C PHE A 10 36.05 -6.60 -11.85
N VAL A 11 36.70 -7.42 -12.70
CA VAL A 11 36.06 -8.01 -13.89
C VAL A 11 34.94 -8.97 -13.50
N LEU A 12 35.14 -9.81 -12.48
CA LEU A 12 34.10 -10.70 -11.96
C LEU A 12 32.89 -9.90 -11.43
N LEU A 13 33.14 -8.80 -10.73
CA LEU A 13 32.11 -7.94 -10.16
C LEU A 13 31.30 -7.22 -11.25
N LEU A 14 31.96 -6.76 -12.32
CA LEU A 14 31.31 -6.14 -13.49
C LEU A 14 30.39 -7.11 -14.25
N ILE A 15 30.65 -8.42 -14.18
CA ILE A 15 29.84 -9.45 -14.83
C ILE A 15 28.73 -9.97 -13.90
N ALA A 16 29.02 -10.14 -12.61
CA ALA A 16 28.08 -10.72 -11.64
C ALA A 16 26.89 -9.79 -11.33
N ILE A 17 27.10 -8.47 -11.27
CA ILE A 17 26.06 -7.48 -10.95
C ILE A 17 24.93 -7.43 -12.00
N PRO A 18 25.20 -7.28 -13.31
CA PRO A 18 24.13 -7.27 -14.31
C PRO A 18 23.44 -8.63 -14.44
N CYS A 19 24.16 -9.72 -14.18
CA CYS A 19 23.59 -11.07 -14.19
C CYS A 19 22.56 -11.27 -13.06
N LEU A 20 22.86 -10.80 -11.85
CA LEU A 20 21.90 -10.82 -10.74
C LEU A 20 20.69 -9.91 -10.98
N ALA A 21 20.88 -8.75 -11.61
CA ALA A 21 19.80 -7.83 -11.95
C ALA A 21 18.81 -8.47 -12.94
N ALA A 22 19.32 -9.15 -13.97
CA ALA A 22 18.49 -9.86 -14.94
C ALA A 22 17.71 -11.05 -14.34
N LEU A 23 18.24 -11.69 -13.29
CA LEU A 23 17.55 -12.77 -12.58
C LEU A 23 16.49 -12.27 -11.59
N ALA A 24 16.59 -11.01 -11.13
CA ALA A 24 15.63 -10.38 -10.24
C ALA A 24 14.41 -9.78 -10.98
N GLU A 25 14.49 -9.66 -12.31
CA GLU A 25 13.37 -9.22 -13.13
C GLU A 25 12.30 -10.31 -13.16
N THR A 26 11.26 -10.12 -12.34
CA THR A 26 10.05 -10.91 -12.47
C THR A 26 9.35 -10.45 -13.74
N PRO A 27 9.06 -11.35 -14.70
CA PRO A 27 8.34 -10.95 -15.91
C PRO A 27 6.98 -10.36 -15.51
N PRO A 28 6.51 -9.32 -16.22
CA PRO A 28 5.22 -8.72 -15.92
C PRO A 28 4.13 -9.80 -16.00
N SER A 29 3.40 -9.99 -14.91
CA SER A 29 2.27 -10.91 -14.88
C SER A 29 1.16 -10.35 -15.76
N LYS A 30 0.69 -11.13 -16.72
CA LYS A 30 -0.41 -10.76 -17.61
C LYS A 30 -1.68 -11.50 -17.19
N ALA A 31 -2.74 -10.74 -16.92
CA ALA A 31 -4.09 -11.27 -16.77
C ALA A 31 -4.99 -10.70 -17.88
N GLU A 32 -5.81 -11.56 -18.47
CA GLU A 32 -6.86 -11.16 -19.41
C GLU A 32 -8.20 -11.31 -18.70
N ILE A 33 -9.03 -10.26 -18.73
CA ILE A 33 -10.35 -10.24 -18.09
C ILE A 33 -11.36 -9.94 -19.20
N GLU A 34 -12.28 -10.88 -19.41
CA GLU A 34 -13.44 -10.67 -20.28
C GLU A 34 -14.59 -10.08 -19.47
N VAL A 35 -15.27 -9.06 -20.03
CA VAL A 35 -16.37 -8.36 -19.38
C VAL A 35 -17.59 -8.39 -20.31
N GLU A 36 -18.70 -8.94 -19.83
CA GLU A 36 -19.96 -8.99 -20.57
C GLU A 36 -20.96 -7.94 -20.05
N PRO A 37 -21.02 -6.72 -20.65
CA PRO A 37 -21.91 -5.65 -20.17
C PRO A 37 -23.39 -5.89 -20.52
N SER A 38 -23.67 -6.77 -21.48
CA SER A 38 -25.03 -7.18 -21.86
C SER A 38 -25.69 -8.11 -20.85
N GLN A 39 -24.89 -8.70 -19.95
CA GLN A 39 -25.37 -9.59 -18.91
C GLN A 39 -25.47 -8.81 -17.59
N PRO A 40 -26.67 -8.39 -17.16
CA PRO A 40 -26.81 -7.72 -15.88
C PRO A 40 -26.38 -8.66 -14.75
N ALA A 41 -25.65 -8.12 -13.78
CA ALA A 41 -25.32 -8.84 -12.56
C ALA A 41 -26.59 -9.34 -11.87
N ALA A 42 -26.53 -10.52 -11.25
CA ALA A 42 -27.66 -11.13 -10.56
C ALA A 42 -28.25 -10.22 -9.47
N ASP A 43 -27.40 -9.45 -8.81
CA ASP A 43 -27.75 -8.54 -7.73
C ASP A 43 -27.30 -7.11 -8.02
N ARG A 44 -28.06 -6.15 -7.49
CA ARG A 44 -27.62 -4.76 -7.45
C ARG A 44 -26.54 -4.60 -6.39
N ILE A 45 -25.48 -3.87 -6.71
CA ILE A 45 -24.53 -3.38 -5.71
C ILE A 45 -25.29 -2.42 -4.79
N PRO A 46 -25.46 -2.73 -3.49
CA PRO A 46 -26.22 -1.88 -2.61
C PRO A 46 -25.44 -0.58 -2.33
N VAL A 47 -26.12 0.55 -2.30
CA VAL A 47 -25.47 1.86 -1.99
C VAL A 47 -24.90 1.90 -0.57
N THR A 48 -25.38 1.02 0.31
CA THR A 48 -24.89 0.83 1.68
C THR A 48 -23.65 -0.06 1.75
N LEU A 49 -23.15 -0.58 0.63
CA LEU A 49 -21.89 -1.35 0.60
C LEU A 49 -20.72 -0.48 1.06
N PHE A 50 -20.79 0.82 0.77
CA PHE A 50 -19.81 1.80 1.20
C PHE A 50 -20.47 2.73 2.23
N GLY A 51 -19.96 2.69 3.45
CA GLY A 51 -20.43 3.51 4.55
C GLY A 51 -19.28 3.85 5.49
N THR A 52 -19.56 4.71 6.44
CA THR A 52 -18.65 5.04 7.53
C THR A 52 -19.21 4.50 8.84
N PHE A 53 -18.32 4.24 9.78
CA PHE A 53 -18.66 3.85 11.13
C PHE A 53 -18.06 4.88 12.09
N LEU A 54 -18.85 5.29 13.09
CA LEU A 54 -18.44 6.24 14.11
C LEU A 54 -19.05 5.83 15.45
N GLU A 55 -18.21 5.68 16.45
CA GLU A 55 -18.58 5.44 17.84
C GLU A 55 -17.70 6.34 18.73
N PRO A 56 -18.13 6.70 19.95
CA PRO A 56 -17.31 7.48 20.88
C PRO A 56 -16.19 6.60 21.47
N ILE A 57 -15.13 6.40 20.69
CA ILE A 57 -13.90 5.74 21.14
C ILE A 57 -12.73 6.72 20.98
N ASP A 58 -11.85 6.76 21.98
CA ASP A 58 -10.71 7.67 22.01
C ASP A 58 -11.10 9.10 21.57
N GLU A 59 -10.35 9.68 20.63
CA GLU A 59 -10.57 11.03 20.09
C GLU A 59 -11.42 11.04 18.81
N SER A 60 -12.20 10.00 18.52
CA SER A 60 -12.97 9.93 17.26
C SER A 60 -14.09 10.98 17.17
N ILE A 61 -14.68 11.36 18.31
CA ILE A 61 -15.72 12.40 18.39
C ILE A 61 -15.13 13.69 18.97
N GLN A 62 -14.86 13.76 20.27
CA GLN A 62 -14.12 14.88 20.87
C GLN A 62 -12.64 14.77 20.49
N GLY A 63 -12.03 15.84 19.97
CA GLY A 63 -10.67 15.78 19.40
C GLY A 63 -10.60 15.29 17.95
N GLY A 64 -11.72 14.81 17.40
CA GLY A 64 -11.82 14.28 16.04
C GLY A 64 -12.91 14.97 15.23
N LEU A 65 -14.09 14.34 15.13
CA LEU A 65 -15.19 14.88 14.34
C LEU A 65 -15.71 16.23 14.85
N SER A 66 -15.74 16.42 16.18
CA SER A 66 -16.15 17.67 16.79
C SER A 66 -15.06 18.72 16.61
N ALA A 67 -15.46 19.92 16.20
CA ALA A 67 -14.56 21.07 16.07
C ALA A 67 -14.25 21.77 17.41
N GLU A 68 -14.76 21.24 18.53
CA GLU A 68 -14.42 21.72 19.87
C GLU A 68 -12.93 21.48 20.15
N LEU A 69 -12.22 22.54 20.54
CA LEU A 69 -10.78 22.49 20.81
C LEU A 69 -10.46 22.28 22.29
N LEU A 70 -11.42 22.57 23.17
CA LEU A 70 -11.21 22.44 24.61
C LEU A 70 -11.52 21.01 25.06
N GLU A 71 -10.61 20.45 25.85
CA GLU A 71 -10.84 19.19 26.54
C GLU A 71 -11.59 19.46 27.85
N ASN A 72 -12.72 18.76 28.03
CA ASN A 72 -13.62 18.88 29.19
C ASN A 72 -14.02 20.33 29.58
N PRO A 73 -14.62 21.13 28.66
CA PRO A 73 -14.92 22.54 28.93
C PRO A 73 -16.01 22.76 29.99
N SER A 74 -16.85 21.76 30.26
CA SER A 74 -17.93 21.85 31.26
C SER A 74 -17.69 21.02 32.52
N PHE A 75 -16.52 20.39 32.67
CA PHE A 75 -16.18 19.53 33.81
C PHE A 75 -17.15 18.36 34.02
N GLU A 76 -17.62 17.74 32.93
CA GLU A 76 -18.44 16.52 33.03
C GLU A 76 -17.63 15.34 33.58
N GLU A 77 -18.31 14.40 34.23
CA GLU A 77 -17.69 13.12 34.59
C GLU A 77 -17.40 12.30 33.33
N THR A 78 -16.19 11.77 33.27
CA THR A 78 -15.63 11.02 32.14
C THR A 78 -15.80 9.52 32.31
#